data_AF-A0A3C0S811-F1
#
_entry.id   AF-A0A3C0S811-F1
#
_cell.length_a   1.000
_cell.length_b   1.000
_cell.length_c   1.000
_cell.angle_alpha   90.00
_cell.angle_beta   90.00
_cell.angle_gamma   90.00
#
_symmetry.space_group_name_H-M   'P 1'
#
loop_
_entity.id
_entity.type
_entity.pdbx_description
1 polymer ?
#
loop_
_entity_poly.entity_id
_entity_poly.type
_entity_poly.pdbx_seq_one_letter_code
_entity_poly.pdbx_strand_id
1 'polypeptide(L)'
;MLRNIFCKGCCGIFVVLMAMTLWMSPAFAQFYSESAYEVIAEAPAIKNSFVGARKKAVKIALKTALEQNLRELLGDEEFERNRREMGKMLRKTEKYVKSYRFLEAYDDPIQRLSQVKLEVVLFQDAVNKSLSRTGVTTGMEGGKQVVILINESS
;
A
#
# COMPACT_ATOMS: atom_id res chain seq x y z
N MET A 1 -68.54 -41.10 13.80
CA MET A 1 -68.40 -42.00 12.63
C MET A 1 -68.33 -41.16 11.37
N LEU A 2 -67.66 -41.68 10.31
CA LEU A 2 -67.13 -41.05 9.07
C LEU A 2 -65.69 -40.51 9.22
N ARG A 3 -64.65 -41.33 9.00
CA ARG A 3 -64.00 -41.76 7.73
C ARG A 3 -63.37 -40.61 6.91
N ASN A 4 -62.03 -40.75 6.79
CA ASN A 4 -61.25 -40.76 5.56
C ASN A 4 -60.57 -39.48 5.01
N ILE A 5 -59.24 -39.64 4.88
CA ILE A 5 -58.36 -39.28 3.76
C ILE A 5 -58.03 -37.78 3.60
N PHE A 6 -56.76 -37.40 3.81
CA PHE A 6 -55.96 -36.77 2.74
C PHE A 6 -54.45 -36.68 3.09
N CYS A 7 -53.64 -37.17 2.15
CA CYS A 7 -52.23 -36.89 1.87
C CYS A 7 -51.19 -36.84 3.02
N LYS A 8 -50.71 -38.04 3.31
CA LYS A 8 -49.31 -38.38 3.58
C LYS A 8 -48.42 -37.75 2.50
N GLY A 9 -47.67 -36.68 2.80
CA GLY A 9 -46.66 -36.19 1.83
C GLY A 9 -46.20 -34.74 1.87
N CYS A 10 -46.22 -34.01 2.99
CA CYS A 10 -45.64 -32.65 3.00
C CYS A 10 -44.83 -32.27 4.24
N CYS A 11 -44.43 -33.23 5.09
CA CYS A 11 -43.77 -32.89 6.37
C CYS A 11 -42.25 -33.14 6.41
N GLY A 12 -41.65 -33.64 5.32
CA GLY A 12 -40.27 -34.15 5.34
C GLY A 12 -39.24 -33.44 4.46
N ILE A 13 -39.61 -32.40 3.70
CA ILE A 13 -38.69 -31.76 2.74
C ILE A 13 -38.18 -30.39 3.22
N PHE A 14 -38.87 -29.75 4.17
CA PHE A 14 -38.47 -28.42 4.65
C PHE A 14 -37.32 -28.42 5.67
N VAL A 15 -36.93 -29.56 6.24
CA VAL A 15 -35.88 -29.62 7.27
C VAL A 15 -34.49 -29.92 6.69
N VAL A 16 -34.39 -30.44 5.47
CA VAL A 16 -33.08 -30.78 4.86
C VAL A 16 -32.40 -29.56 4.23
N LEU A 17 -33.13 -28.46 3.98
CA LEU A 17 -32.56 -27.26 3.34
C LEU A 17 -31.87 -26.28 4.31
N MET A 18 -31.88 -26.55 5.62
CA MET A 18 -31.24 -25.70 6.63
C MET A 18 -29.82 -26.18 7.03
N ALA A 19 -29.35 -27.32 6.52
CA ALA A 19 -28.10 -27.95 6.98
C ALA A 19 -26.93 -27.92 5.96
N MET A 20 -27.03 -27.16 4.87
CA MET A 20 -25.98 -27.05 3.85
C MET A 20 -25.55 -25.60 3.53
N THR A 21 -25.70 -24.67 4.48
CA THR A 21 -25.17 -23.30 4.34
C THR A 21 -23.84 -23.07 5.05
N LEU A 22 -23.23 -24.12 5.60
CA LEU A 22 -22.02 -24.03 6.42
C LEU A 22 -20.75 -24.56 5.74
N TRP A 23 -20.62 -24.51 4.41
CA TRP A 23 -19.32 -24.63 3.71
C TRP A 23 -19.17 -23.57 2.63
N MET A 24 -19.52 -22.33 2.93
CA MET A 24 -18.87 -21.22 2.25
C MET A 24 -17.76 -20.75 3.18
N SER A 25 -16.56 -21.30 2.99
CA SER A 25 -15.36 -20.61 3.45
C SER A 25 -15.50 -19.16 2.99
N PRO A 26 -15.32 -18.13 3.83
CA PRO A 26 -14.99 -16.84 3.28
C PRO A 26 -13.70 -17.09 2.52
N ALA A 27 -13.79 -17.15 1.19
CA ALA A 27 -12.63 -16.98 0.37
C ALA A 27 -12.07 -15.65 0.86
N PHE A 28 -10.98 -15.72 1.62
CA PHE A 28 -10.23 -14.56 2.02
C PHE A 28 -9.88 -13.87 0.71
N ALA A 29 -10.66 -12.87 0.33
CA ALA A 29 -10.15 -11.79 -0.46
C ALA A 29 -9.04 -11.22 0.44
N GLN A 30 -7.83 -11.76 0.32
CA GLN A 30 -6.63 -10.98 0.58
C GLN A 30 -6.72 -9.86 -0.44
N PHE A 31 -7.51 -8.83 -0.10
CA PHE A 31 -7.30 -7.51 -0.58
C PHE A 31 -5.90 -7.20 -0.09
N TYR A 32 -4.90 -7.52 -0.93
CA TYR A 32 -3.62 -6.84 -0.88
C TYR A 32 -4.02 -5.39 -1.03
N SER A 33 -4.22 -4.72 0.10
CA SER A 33 -4.43 -3.30 0.15
C SER A 33 -3.12 -2.74 -0.37
N GLU A 34 -3.07 -2.48 -1.67
CA GLU A 34 -1.97 -1.76 -2.27
C GLU A 34 -2.02 -0.40 -1.59
N SER A 35 -1.16 -0.20 -0.58
CA SER A 35 -1.17 1.00 0.22
C SER A 35 -0.92 2.19 -0.71
N ALA A 36 -1.97 2.97 -0.93
CA ALA A 36 -1.93 4.17 -1.71
C ALA A 36 -1.64 5.34 -0.76
N TYR A 37 -0.65 6.15 -1.12
CA TYR A 37 -0.21 7.30 -0.35
C TYR A 37 -0.76 8.57 -0.98
N GLU A 38 -1.57 9.31 -0.22
CA GLU A 38 -1.98 10.67 -0.60
C GLU A 38 -0.92 11.67 -0.16
N VAL A 39 -0.31 12.37 -1.11
CA VAL A 39 0.77 13.32 -0.87
C VAL A 39 0.53 14.64 -1.57
N ILE A 40 0.83 15.73 -0.88
CA ILE A 40 0.79 17.09 -1.42
C ILE A 40 2.23 17.58 -1.54
N ALA A 41 2.57 18.18 -2.68
CA ALA A 41 3.86 18.78 -2.89
C ALA A 41 3.77 20.05 -3.72
N GLU A 42 4.71 20.96 -3.47
CA GLU A 42 4.79 22.26 -4.13
C GLU A 42 6.17 22.46 -4.72
N ALA A 43 6.24 23.21 -5.82
CA ALA A 43 7.50 23.64 -6.39
C ALA A 43 7.40 25.04 -7.00
N PRO A 44 8.46 25.85 -6.92
CA PRO A 44 8.49 27.18 -7.53
C PRO A 44 8.62 27.13 -9.06
N ALA A 45 7.87 28.00 -9.71
CA ALA A 45 7.91 28.29 -11.14
C ALA A 45 9.12 29.18 -11.47
N ILE A 46 10.21 28.53 -11.88
CA ILE A 46 11.39 29.21 -12.39
C ILE A 46 11.14 29.64 -13.83
N LYS A 47 11.48 30.89 -14.18
CA LYS A 47 11.26 31.49 -15.52
C LYS A 47 9.78 31.45 -15.97
N ASN A 48 8.83 31.57 -15.03
CA ASN A 48 7.39 31.48 -15.27
C ASN A 48 6.92 30.16 -15.93
N SER A 49 7.69 29.07 -15.82
CA SER A 49 7.28 27.76 -16.32
C SER A 49 6.55 26.96 -15.24
N PHE A 50 5.21 27.01 -15.26
CA PHE A 50 4.37 26.19 -14.39
C PHE A 50 4.45 24.69 -14.72
N VAL A 51 4.64 24.34 -16.00
CA VAL A 51 4.86 22.95 -16.41
C VAL A 51 6.13 22.39 -15.76
N GLY A 52 7.21 23.18 -15.75
CA GLY A 52 8.46 22.80 -15.09
C GLY A 52 8.31 22.68 -13.57
N ALA A 53 7.56 23.60 -12.95
CA ALA A 53 7.24 23.54 -11.53
C ALA A 53 6.43 22.29 -11.19
N ARG A 54 5.35 22.03 -11.91
CA ARG A 54 4.49 20.85 -11.72
C ARG A 54 5.28 19.56 -11.83
N LYS A 55 6.15 19.45 -12.84
CA LYS A 55 7.04 18.28 -12.98
C LYS A 55 7.96 18.09 -11.78
N LYS A 56 8.46 19.19 -11.18
CA LYS A 56 9.26 19.13 -9.94
C LYS A 56 8.40 18.75 -8.74
N ALA A 57 7.21 19.33 -8.60
CA ALA A 57 6.27 19.03 -7.53
C ALA A 57 5.89 17.54 -7.54
N VAL A 58 5.65 16.95 -8.72
CA VAL A 58 5.43 15.50 -8.88
C VAL A 58 6.63 14.70 -8.36
N LYS A 59 7.86 15.05 -8.74
CA LYS A 59 9.06 14.34 -8.26
C LYS A 59 9.20 14.42 -6.73
N ILE A 60 8.86 15.57 -6.14
CA ILE A 60 8.86 15.76 -4.69
C ILE A 60 7.81 14.85 -4.07
N ALA A 61 6.56 14.90 -4.55
CA ALA A 61 5.46 14.07 -4.07
C ALA A 61 5.79 12.57 -4.11
N LEU A 62 6.31 12.05 -5.23
CA LEU A 62 6.71 10.65 -5.32
C LEU A 62 7.77 10.27 -4.30
N LYS A 63 8.75 11.16 -4.08
CA LYS A 63 9.80 10.95 -3.07
C LYS A 63 9.21 10.97 -1.65
N THR A 64 8.30 11.88 -1.36
CA THR A 64 7.58 11.96 -0.08
C THR A 64 6.78 10.69 0.19
N ALA A 65 6.06 10.17 -0.80
CA ALA A 65 5.31 8.92 -0.65
C ALA A 65 6.21 7.73 -0.29
N LEU A 66 7.35 7.59 -0.99
CA LEU A 66 8.32 6.55 -0.66
C LEU A 66 8.94 6.77 0.73
N GLU A 67 9.21 8.02 1.13
CA GLU A 67 9.73 8.33 2.47
C GLU A 67 8.73 7.97 3.56
N GLN A 68 7.45 8.31 3.39
CA GLN A 68 6.37 7.93 4.32
C GLN A 68 6.30 6.41 4.48
N ASN A 69 6.27 5.67 3.38
CA ASN A 69 6.27 4.20 3.41
C ASN A 69 7.49 3.63 4.16
N LEU A 70 8.69 4.17 3.92
CA LEU A 70 9.90 3.72 4.61
C LEU A 70 9.86 4.02 6.12
N ARG A 71 9.32 5.17 6.52
CA ARG A 71 9.13 5.53 7.94
C ARG A 71 8.08 4.64 8.60
N GLU A 72 6.99 4.31 7.92
CA GLU A 72 5.96 3.37 8.41
C GLU A 72 6.53 1.95 8.60
N LEU A 73 7.37 1.48 7.67
CA LEU A 73 7.94 0.13 7.71
C LEU A 73 9.06 -0.05 8.75
N LEU A 74 9.78 1.03 9.07
CA LEU A 74 10.98 0.97 9.91
C LEU A 74 10.79 1.61 11.29
N GLY A 75 9.89 2.59 11.40
CA GLY A 75 9.90 3.58 12.48
C GLY A 75 10.95 4.67 12.24
N ASP A 76 10.72 5.84 12.84
CA ASP A 76 11.58 7.02 12.64
C ASP A 76 13.02 6.79 13.11
N GLU A 77 13.23 6.06 14.21
CA GLU A 77 14.56 5.79 14.75
C GLU A 77 15.43 4.95 13.80
N GLU A 78 14.89 3.86 13.26
CA GLU A 78 15.60 2.99 12.32
C GLU A 78 15.76 3.66 10.95
N PHE A 79 14.80 4.48 10.53
CA PHE A 79 14.94 5.31 9.33
C PHE A 79 16.13 6.27 9.45
N GLU A 80 16.25 6.98 10.56
CA GLU A 80 17.36 7.93 10.78
C GLU A 80 18.70 7.22 10.99
N ARG A 81 18.72 6.07 11.68
CA ARG A 81 19.93 5.23 11.81
C ARG A 81 20.47 4.81 10.45
N ASN A 82 19.58 4.46 9.52
CA ASN A 82 19.92 3.99 8.18
C ASN A 82 19.80 5.08 7.09
N ARG A 83 19.82 6.37 7.48
CA ARG A 83 19.54 7.52 6.60
C ARG A 83 20.33 7.51 5.29
N ARG A 84 21.58 7.04 5.30
CA ARG A 84 22.41 6.93 4.09
C ARG A 84 21.78 5.99 3.07
N GLU A 85 21.30 4.83 3.51
CA GLU A 85 20.73 3.81 2.63
C GLU A 85 19.31 4.21 2.20
N MET A 86 18.52 4.78 3.11
CA MET A 86 17.21 5.39 2.77
C MET A 86 17.40 6.47 1.71
N GLY A 87 18.42 7.31 1.87
CA GLY A 87 18.78 8.33 0.89
C GLY A 87 19.13 7.77 -0.50
N LYS A 88 19.72 6.57 -0.59
CA LYS A 88 19.97 5.91 -1.90
C LYS A 88 18.67 5.44 -2.54
N MET A 89 17.72 4.93 -1.77
CA MET A 89 16.40 4.52 -2.25
C MET A 89 15.60 5.74 -2.73
N LEU A 90 15.55 6.81 -1.93
CA LEU A 90 14.87 8.08 -2.26
C LEU A 90 15.46 8.83 -3.46
N ARG A 91 16.71 8.54 -3.85
CA ARG A 91 17.30 9.06 -5.10
C ARG A 91 16.84 8.29 -6.34
N LYS A 92 16.31 7.08 -6.16
CA LYS A 92 15.88 6.15 -7.22
C LYS A 92 14.38 5.83 -7.10
N THR A 93 13.59 6.79 -6.62
CA THR A 93 12.14 6.64 -6.33
C THR A 93 11.36 5.99 -7.47
N GLU A 94 11.67 6.33 -8.73
CA GLU A 94 11.00 5.79 -9.91
C GLU A 94 10.99 4.25 -9.97
N LYS A 95 11.95 3.56 -9.32
CA LYS A 95 11.99 2.09 -9.26
C LYS A 95 10.95 1.48 -8.33
N TYR A 96 10.43 2.27 -7.41
CA TYR A 96 9.54 1.83 -6.34
C TYR A 96 8.11 2.29 -6.57
N VAL A 97 7.86 3.20 -7.52
CA VAL A 97 6.52 3.68 -7.86
C VAL A 97 5.90 2.76 -8.90
N LYS A 98 4.74 2.19 -8.57
CA LYS A 98 3.92 1.38 -9.49
C LYS A 98 3.09 2.26 -10.39
N SER A 99 2.37 3.19 -9.79
CA SER A 99 1.53 4.15 -10.49
C SER A 99 1.31 5.38 -9.63
N TYR A 100 0.94 6.48 -10.25
CA TYR A 100 0.43 7.64 -9.54
C TYR A 100 -0.70 8.27 -10.35
N ARG A 101 -1.59 8.96 -9.65
CA ARG A 101 -2.69 9.71 -10.26
C ARG A 101 -2.79 11.08 -9.61
N PHE A 102 -3.08 12.10 -10.43
CA PHE A 102 -3.40 13.43 -9.92
C PHE A 102 -4.79 13.40 -9.31
N LEU A 103 -4.88 13.76 -8.04
CA LEU A 103 -6.13 14.13 -7.39
C LEU A 103 -6.40 15.61 -7.68
N GLU A 104 -5.39 16.46 -7.52
CA GLU A 104 -5.47 17.89 -7.77
C GLU A 104 -4.15 18.41 -8.35
N ALA A 105 -4.23 19.47 -9.15
CA ALA A 105 -3.08 20.22 -9.62
C ALA A 105 -3.47 21.69 -9.80
N TYR A 106 -2.80 22.57 -9.08
CA TYR A 106 -3.05 24.01 -9.09
C TYR A 106 -1.76 24.79 -9.37
N ASP A 107 -1.87 25.84 -10.18
CA ASP A 107 -0.78 26.76 -10.46
C ASP A 107 -1.16 28.14 -9.90
N ASP A 108 -0.34 28.66 -8.99
CA ASP A 108 -0.50 29.99 -8.42
C ASP A 108 0.35 31.00 -9.21
N PRO A 109 -0.25 31.89 -10.02
CA PRO A 109 0.48 32.90 -10.77
C PRO A 109 1.03 34.03 -9.90
N ILE A 110 0.45 34.27 -8.72
CA ILE A 110 0.84 35.33 -7.78
C ILE A 110 2.06 34.86 -7.00
N GLN A 111 1.96 33.68 -6.36
CA GLN A 111 3.06 33.10 -5.57
C GLN A 111 4.12 32.43 -6.45
N ARG A 112 3.83 32.23 -7.74
CA ARG A 112 4.69 31.51 -8.70
C ARG A 112 5.01 30.10 -8.21
N LEU A 113 3.99 29.39 -7.74
CA LEU A 113 4.09 28.01 -7.25
C LEU A 113 3.20 27.10 -8.09
N SER A 114 3.58 25.83 -8.17
CA SER A 114 2.71 24.76 -8.67
C SER A 114 2.58 23.72 -7.57
N GLN A 115 1.33 23.47 -7.17
CA GLN A 115 0.96 22.49 -6.16
C GLN A 115 0.34 21.28 -6.85
N VAL A 116 0.66 20.08 -6.37
CA VAL A 116 0.05 18.83 -6.81
C VAL A 116 -0.39 18.03 -5.59
N LYS A 117 -1.57 17.44 -5.68
CA LYS A 117 -2.03 16.39 -4.78
C LYS A 117 -2.05 15.08 -5.57
N LEU A 118 -1.24 14.11 -5.16
CA LEU A 118 -1.12 12.81 -5.83
C LEU A 118 -1.57 11.69 -4.92
N GLU A 119 -2.20 10.70 -5.52
CA GLU A 119 -2.32 9.35 -4.99
C GLU A 119 -1.20 8.51 -5.61
N VAL A 120 -0.35 7.91 -4.78
CA VAL A 120 0.84 7.17 -5.21
C VAL A 120 0.77 5.73 -4.72
N VAL A 121 0.93 4.78 -5.64
CA VAL A 121 0.99 3.34 -5.34
C VAL A 121 2.43 2.87 -5.51
N LEU A 122 2.94 2.15 -4.52
CA LEU A 122 4.31 1.66 -4.49
C LEU A 122 4.39 0.14 -4.76
N PHE A 123 5.48 -0.30 -5.38
CA PHE A 123 5.85 -1.72 -5.46
C PHE A 123 6.43 -2.17 -4.11
N GLN A 124 5.57 -2.64 -3.20
CA GLN A 124 6.00 -3.09 -1.86
C GLN A 124 7.07 -4.19 -1.93
N ASP A 125 6.98 -5.12 -2.89
CA ASP A 125 8.01 -6.14 -3.10
C ASP A 125 9.38 -5.53 -3.46
N ALA A 126 9.40 -4.45 -4.24
CA ALA A 126 10.65 -3.77 -4.61
C ALA A 126 11.25 -3.02 -3.41
N VAL A 127 10.40 -2.40 -2.58
CA VAL A 127 10.82 -1.73 -1.34
C VAL A 127 11.40 -2.76 -0.38
N ASN A 128 10.64 -3.80 -0.04
CA ASN A 128 11.05 -4.85 0.88
C ASN A 128 12.34 -5.55 0.43
N LYS A 129 12.43 -5.92 -0.85
CA LYS A 129 13.65 -6.51 -1.42
C LYS A 129 14.87 -5.60 -1.31
N SER A 130 14.67 -4.28 -1.41
CA SER A 130 15.76 -3.31 -1.26
C SER A 130 16.19 -3.16 0.21
N LEU A 131 15.24 -3.21 1.14
CA LEU A 131 15.53 -3.19 2.58
C LEU A 131 16.29 -4.45 3.02
N SER A 132 15.83 -5.64 2.62
CA SER A 132 16.50 -6.91 2.97
C SER A 132 17.93 -6.98 2.45
N ARG A 133 18.21 -6.45 1.25
CA ARG A 133 19.57 -6.40 0.68
C ARG A 133 20.51 -5.46 1.43
N THR A 134 19.95 -4.47 2.11
CA THR A 134 20.70 -3.51 2.91
C THR A 134 20.96 -4.05 4.32
N GLY A 135 20.36 -5.19 4.70
CA GLY A 135 20.42 -5.72 6.06
C GLY A 135 19.51 -4.97 7.04
N VAL A 136 18.60 -4.12 6.54
CA VAL A 136 17.61 -3.43 7.36
C VAL A 136 16.41 -4.36 7.51
N THR A 137 16.21 -4.90 8.70
CA THR A 137 15.06 -5.74 9.02
C THR A 137 13.87 -4.84 9.36
N THR A 138 12.80 -4.91 8.58
CA THR A 138 11.53 -4.28 8.95
C THR A 138 11.03 -4.93 10.22
N GLY A 139 11.01 -4.19 11.32
CA GLY A 139 10.45 -4.66 12.57
C GLY A 139 8.96 -4.90 12.36
N MET A 140 8.54 -6.16 12.24
CA MET A 140 7.14 -6.52 12.39
C MET A 140 6.73 -6.24 13.84
N GLU A 141 6.10 -5.09 14.11
CA GLU A 141 5.14 -5.02 15.21
C GLU A 141 3.95 -5.93 14.83
N GLY A 142 4.08 -7.21 15.18
CA GLY A 142 3.04 -8.21 14.95
C GLY A 142 3.57 -9.57 14.55
N GLY A 143 4.26 -10.25 15.48
CA GLY A 143 4.61 -11.67 15.36
C GLY A 143 6.09 -11.90 15.09
N LYS A 144 6.78 -12.40 16.11
CA LYS A 144 8.20 -12.78 16.07
C LYS A 144 8.48 -13.71 14.88
N GLN A 145 9.11 -13.20 13.83
CA GLN A 145 9.87 -14.02 12.91
C GLN A 145 11.33 -13.58 12.95
N VAL A 146 12.11 -14.34 13.72
CA VAL A 146 13.57 -14.23 13.75
C VAL A 146 14.10 -15.06 12.60
N VAL A 147 14.70 -14.41 11.60
CA VAL A 147 15.47 -15.10 10.54
C VAL A 147 16.95 -14.95 10.89
N ILE A 148 17.56 -16.03 11.38
CA ILE A 148 19.01 -16.10 11.61
C ILE A 148 19.65 -16.66 10.34
N LEU A 149 20.44 -15.85 9.64
CA LEU A 149 21.31 -16.31 8.55
C LEU A 149 22.66 -16.67 9.16
N ILE A 150 22.92 -17.96 9.35
CA ILE A 150 24.25 -18.47 9.69
C ILE A 150 25.01 -18.65 8.38
N ASN A 151 26.09 -17.90 8.22
CA ASN A 151 27.02 -18.07 7.11
C ASN A 151 28.04 -19.14 7.51
N GLU A 152 27.86 -20.37 7.04
CA GLU A 152 28.86 -21.42 7.19
C GLU A 152 29.90 -21.25 6.07
N SER A 153 31.07 -20.71 6.42
CA SER A 153 32.26 -20.85 5.57
C SER A 153 32.84 -22.24 5.79
N SER A 154 32.88 -23.05 4.73
CA SER A 154 33.47 -24.40 4.72
C SER A 154 34.99 -24.40 4.80
#